data_AF-A0A3N2M4X5-F1
#
_entry.id   AF-A0A3N2M4X5-F1
#
_cell.length_a   1.000
_cell.length_b   1.000
_cell.length_c   1.000
_cell.angle_alpha   90.00
_cell.angle_beta   90.00
_cell.angle_gamma   90.00
#
_symmetry.space_group_name_H-M   'P 1'
#
loop_
_entity.id
_entity.type
_entity.pdbx_description
1 polymer ?
#
loop_
_entity_poly.entity_id
_entity_poly.type
_entity_poly.pdbx_seq_one_letter_code
_entity_poly.pdbx_strand_id
1 'polypeptide(L)'
;MTEKPKTGRPLSPNRCTHCVMVRFDDLEWDSLTRMMEKADESVKATFIKKLIFGKPFKVLSTDKSLAVYCAKLSEFFAQYRTIGVNYDLVVKELRANFTEKKAMTHLYKLEKATIDLAKVTADVKALSMQFDEQWSLKSR
;
A
#
# COMPACT_ATOMS: atom_id res chain seq x y z
N MET A 1 6.34 55.85 20.40
CA MET A 1 7.23 54.81 19.87
C MET A 1 8.47 54.77 20.74
N THR A 2 8.59 53.82 21.65
CA THR A 2 9.75 53.70 22.56
C THR A 2 10.76 52.73 21.95
N GLU A 3 11.80 53.29 21.34
CA GLU A 3 12.94 52.51 20.84
C GLU A 3 13.70 51.89 22.01
N LYS A 4 13.83 50.56 22.01
CA LYS A 4 14.63 49.83 23.00
C LYS A 4 16.12 49.96 22.64
N PRO A 5 17.01 50.20 23.62
CA PRO A 5 18.44 50.31 23.37
C PRO A 5 18.98 48.99 22.78
N LYS A 6 19.72 49.09 21.67
CA LYS A 6 20.39 47.96 21.00
C LYS A 6 21.68 47.61 21.71
N THR A 7 21.58 46.95 22.85
CA THR A 7 22.71 46.29 23.51
C THR A 7 22.53 44.78 23.43
N GLY A 8 23.40 44.10 22.67
CA GLY A 8 23.42 42.64 22.54
C GLY A 8 23.75 42.14 21.14
N ARG A 9 24.01 40.82 21.01
CA ARG A 9 24.21 40.16 19.71
C ARG A 9 22.98 40.40 18.81
N PRO A 10 23.17 40.82 17.55
CA PRO A 10 22.08 40.95 16.59
C PRO A 10 21.27 39.67 16.53
N LEU A 11 19.95 39.81 16.57
CA LEU A 11 19.06 38.67 16.63
C LEU A 11 18.99 38.02 15.25
N SER A 12 19.20 36.71 15.18
CA SER A 12 19.04 35.95 13.93
C SER A 12 17.62 36.12 13.39
N PRO A 13 17.45 36.29 12.06
CA PRO A 13 16.13 36.40 11.43
C PRO A 13 15.28 35.13 11.59
N ASN A 14 15.91 33.95 11.71
CA ASN A 14 15.22 32.69 11.94
C ASN A 14 15.58 32.13 13.31
N ARG A 15 14.73 32.44 14.32
CA ARG A 15 14.90 31.92 15.67
C ARG A 15 14.11 30.64 15.86
N CYS A 16 14.66 29.69 16.62
CA CYS A 16 13.94 28.51 17.08
C CYS A 16 12.93 28.92 18.17
N THR A 17 11.73 29.38 17.79
CA THR A 17 10.66 29.81 18.71
C THR A 17 9.73 28.68 19.14
N HIS A 18 9.61 27.63 18.33
CA HIS A 18 8.72 26.50 18.60
C HIS A 18 9.49 25.39 19.34
N CYS A 19 9.05 25.09 20.57
CA CYS A 19 9.59 24.00 21.38
C CYS A 19 8.63 22.81 21.34
N VAL A 20 9.19 21.61 21.11
CA VAL A 20 8.46 20.33 21.17
C VAL A 20 9.10 19.49 22.27
N MET A 21 8.28 19.03 23.22
CA MET A 21 8.74 18.16 24.30
C MET A 21 8.56 16.70 23.89
N VAL A 22 9.61 15.90 24.00
CA VAL A 22 9.59 14.45 23.78
C VAL A 22 9.96 13.77 25.09
N ARG A 23 9.18 12.78 25.50
CA ARG A 23 9.45 11.95 26.68
C ARG A 23 9.88 10.57 26.20
N PHE A 24 10.92 10.03 26.83
CA PHE A 24 11.45 8.71 26.56
C PHE A 24 11.28 7.84 27.81
N ASP A 25 11.06 6.55 27.62
CA ASP A 25 11.28 5.58 28.71
C ASP A 25 12.79 5.32 28.91
N ASP A 26 13.14 4.56 29.95
CA ASP A 26 14.54 4.31 30.30
C ASP A 26 15.31 3.55 29.20
N LEU A 27 14.63 2.65 28.47
CA LEU A 27 15.25 1.85 27.40
C LEU A 27 15.47 2.68 26.13
N GLU A 28 14.48 3.50 25.78
CA GLU A 28 14.55 4.46 24.69
C GLU A 28 15.63 5.51 24.94
N TRP A 29 15.78 5.95 26.20
CA TRP A 29 16.81 6.90 26.61
C TRP A 29 18.22 6.33 26.47
N ASP A 30 18.43 5.09 26.90
CA ASP A 30 19.71 4.39 26.72
C ASP A 30 20.04 4.21 25.23
N SER A 31 19.04 3.85 24.42
CA SER A 31 19.20 3.72 22.97
C SER A 31 19.59 5.05 22.32
N LEU A 32 18.92 6.15 22.70
CA LEU A 32 19.23 7.49 22.22
C LEU A 32 20.67 7.90 22.56
N THR A 33 21.10 7.65 23.80
CA THR A 33 22.44 7.99 24.28
C THR A 33 23.52 7.25 23.49
N ARG A 34 23.35 5.94 23.28
CA ARG A 34 24.27 5.13 22.45
C ARG A 34 24.32 5.61 20.99
N MET A 35 23.19 6.04 20.43
CA MET A 35 23.16 6.57 19.07
C MET A 35 23.89 7.92 18.95
N MET A 36 23.79 8.76 19.99
CA MET A 36 24.51 10.04 20.04
C MET A 36 26.03 9.86 20.16
N GLU A 37 26.48 8.92 20.99
CA GLU A 37 27.90 8.58 21.11
C GLU A 37 28.49 8.11 19.79
N LYS A 38 27.75 7.25 19.06
CA LYS A 38 28.17 6.79 17.72
C LYS A 38 28.23 7.91 16.68
N ALA A 39 27.41 8.94 16.84
CA ALA A 39 27.33 10.07 15.93
C ALA A 39 28.24 11.25 16.31
N ASP A 40 29.00 11.12 17.41
CA ASP A 40 29.88 12.15 17.99
C ASP A 40 29.18 13.51 18.18
N GLU A 41 27.92 13.49 18.62
CA GLU A 41 27.12 14.69 18.83
C GLU A 41 26.80 14.88 20.32
N SER A 42 27.28 15.99 20.91
CA SER A 42 27.06 16.31 22.32
C SER A 42 25.69 16.94 22.60
N VAL A 43 25.08 17.57 21.59
CA VAL A 43 23.82 18.31 21.73
C VAL A 43 22.63 17.46 21.29
N LYS A 44 21.85 16.98 22.26
CA LYS A 44 20.66 16.13 22.06
C LYS A 44 19.67 16.71 21.05
N ALA A 45 19.36 18.00 21.16
CA ALA A 45 18.41 18.66 20.25
C ALA A 45 18.91 18.71 18.80
N THR A 46 20.22 18.88 18.59
CA THR A 46 20.84 18.88 17.26
C THR A 46 20.79 17.48 16.67
N PHE A 47 21.11 16.47 17.47
CA PHE A 47 21.01 15.06 17.07
C PHE A 47 19.59 14.70 16.62
N ILE A 48 18.58 15.01 17.42
CA ILE A 48 17.18 14.71 17.11
C ILE A 48 16.72 15.46 15.85
N LYS A 49 17.09 16.74 15.68
CA LYS A 49 16.80 17.49 14.45
C LYS A 49 17.46 16.86 13.24
N LYS A 50 18.73 16.48 13.32
CA LYS A 50 19.44 15.77 12.24
C LYS A 50 18.81 14.41 11.94
N LEU A 51 18.31 13.70 12.95
CA LEU A 51 17.65 12.41 12.76
C LEU A 51 16.30 12.55 12.04
N ILE A 52 15.51 13.54 12.45
CA ILE A 52 14.18 13.82 11.86
C ILE A 52 14.31 14.38 10.43
N PHE A 53 15.22 15.32 10.22
CA PHE A 53 15.35 16.04 8.94
C PHE A 53 16.45 15.52 8.02
N GLY A 54 17.36 14.68 8.52
CA GLY A 54 18.47 14.09 7.75
C GLY A 54 18.15 12.75 7.11
N LYS A 55 17.02 12.12 7.48
CA LYS A 55 16.48 10.97 6.75
C LYS A 55 15.37 11.46 5.82
N PRO A 56 15.29 10.98 4.56
CA PRO A 56 14.14 11.26 3.71
C PRO A 56 12.89 10.67 4.36
N PHE A 57 12.10 11.52 5.01
CA PHE A 57 10.83 11.13 5.60
C PHE A 57 9.81 10.97 4.48
N LYS A 58 9.69 9.76 3.93
CA LYS A 58 8.63 9.43 2.99
C LYS A 58 7.36 9.18 3.78
N VAL A 59 6.50 10.19 3.87
CA VAL A 59 5.10 9.98 4.27
C VAL A 59 4.46 9.16 3.16
N LEU A 60 4.51 7.83 3.31
CA LEU A 60 3.69 6.93 2.50
C LEU A 60 2.25 7.13 2.98
N SER A 61 1.55 8.08 2.36
CA SER A 61 0.09 8.08 2.36
C SER A 61 -0.34 6.92 1.46
N THR A 62 -0.15 5.68 1.95
CA THR A 62 -0.62 4.50 1.24
C THR A 62 -2.14 4.54 1.28
N ASP A 63 -2.75 4.83 0.13
CA ASP A 63 -4.15 4.52 -0.11
C ASP A 63 -4.30 3.00 0.06
N LYS A 64 -4.67 2.57 1.27
CA LYS A 64 -4.87 1.16 1.64
C LYS A 64 -5.84 0.46 0.67
N SER A 65 -6.72 1.23 0.03
CA SER A 65 -7.66 0.78 -1.00
C SER A 65 -6.97 0.16 -2.22
N LEU A 66 -5.81 0.69 -2.65
CA LEU A 66 -5.13 0.24 -3.87
C LEU A 66 -4.44 -1.11 -3.65
N ALA A 67 -3.79 -1.28 -2.51
CA ALA A 67 -3.20 -2.57 -2.10
C ALA A 67 -4.29 -3.65 -1.95
N VAL A 68 -5.43 -3.31 -1.34
CA VAL A 68 -6.57 -4.23 -1.22
C VAL A 68 -7.18 -4.57 -2.58
N TYR A 69 -7.26 -3.61 -3.50
CA TYR A 69 -7.74 -3.84 -4.86
C TYR A 69 -6.84 -4.81 -5.63
N CYS A 70 -5.52 -4.58 -5.63
CA CYS A 70 -4.56 -5.48 -6.29
C CYS A 70 -4.58 -6.90 -5.69
N ALA A 71 -4.75 -7.02 -4.36
CA ALA A 71 -4.88 -8.32 -3.71
C ALA A 71 -6.13 -9.08 -4.17
N LYS A 72 -7.29 -8.41 -4.22
CA LYS A 72 -8.54 -9.00 -4.73
C LYS A 72 -8.43 -9.43 -6.19
N LEU A 73 -7.78 -8.62 -7.03
CA LEU A 73 -7.60 -8.94 -8.45
C LEU A 73 -6.71 -10.17 -8.64
N SER A 74 -5.68 -10.31 -7.80
CA SER A 74 -4.79 -11.48 -7.77
C SER A 74 -5.53 -12.75 -7.31
N GLU A 75 -6.36 -12.64 -6.27
CA GLU A 75 -7.22 -13.73 -5.80
C GLU A 75 -8.20 -14.19 -6.90
N PHE A 76 -8.81 -13.24 -7.60
CA PHE A 76 -9.71 -13.53 -8.70
C PHE A 76 -8.99 -14.31 -9.82
N PHE A 77 -7.75 -13.92 -10.16
CA PHE A 77 -6.92 -14.65 -11.13
C PHE A 77 -6.61 -16.10 -10.70
N ALA A 78 -6.36 -16.33 -9.41
CA ALA A 78 -6.15 -17.68 -8.89
C ALA A 78 -7.43 -18.55 -9.00
N GLN A 79 -8.61 -17.94 -8.79
CA GLN A 79 -9.89 -18.62 -8.96
C GLN A 79 -10.11 -19.02 -10.43
N TYR A 80 -9.83 -18.14 -11.40
CA TYR A 80 -9.89 -18.48 -12.84
C TYR A 80 -9.03 -19.69 -13.19
N ARG A 81 -7.80 -19.73 -12.69
CA ARG A 81 -6.88 -20.84 -12.97
C ARG A 81 -7.44 -22.16 -12.44
N THR A 82 -8.00 -22.14 -11.22
CA THR A 82 -8.64 -23.31 -10.62
C THR A 82 -9.85 -23.78 -11.44
N ILE A 83 -10.68 -22.86 -11.93
CA ILE A 83 -11.80 -23.19 -12.83
C ILE A 83 -11.29 -23.85 -14.12
N GLY A 84 -10.21 -23.34 -14.71
CA GLY A 84 -9.59 -23.93 -15.90
C GLY A 84 -9.09 -25.36 -15.68
N VAL A 85 -8.47 -25.65 -14.53
CA VAL A 85 -8.03 -27.01 -14.17
C VAL A 85 -9.24 -27.93 -13.98
N ASN A 86 -10.28 -27.46 -13.28
CA ASN A 86 -11.50 -28.24 -13.07
C ASN A 86 -12.22 -28.53 -14.39
N TYR A 87 -12.24 -27.57 -15.32
CA TYR A 87 -12.79 -27.77 -16.66
C TYR A 87 -12.08 -28.91 -17.39
N ASP A 88 -10.75 -28.87 -17.43
CA ASP A 88 -9.93 -29.88 -18.12
C ASP A 88 -10.14 -31.28 -17.51
N LEU A 89 -10.25 -31.36 -16.19
CA LEU A 89 -10.54 -32.60 -15.47
C LEU A 89 -11.93 -33.16 -15.83
N VAL A 90 -12.97 -32.31 -15.80
CA VAL A 90 -14.34 -32.72 -16.13
C VAL A 90 -14.43 -33.21 -17.58
N VAL A 91 -13.78 -32.56 -18.53
CA VAL A 91 -13.76 -32.99 -19.94
C VAL A 91 -13.05 -34.33 -20.11
N LYS A 92 -11.94 -34.55 -19.41
CA LYS A 92 -11.22 -35.83 -19.40
C LYS A 92 -12.06 -36.96 -18.82
N GLU A 93 -12.74 -36.72 -17.69
CA GLU A 93 -13.61 -37.72 -17.07
C GLU A 93 -14.87 -38.02 -17.91
N LEU A 94 -15.47 -36.99 -18.52
CA LEU A 94 -16.59 -37.16 -19.45
C LEU A 94 -16.22 -38.10 -20.60
N ARG A 95 -15.03 -37.90 -21.18
CA ARG A 95 -14.53 -38.69 -22.31
C ARG A 95 -14.25 -40.14 -21.93
N ALA A 96 -13.88 -40.40 -20.67
CA ALA A 96 -13.51 -41.73 -20.20
C ALA A 96 -14.70 -42.57 -19.68
N ASN A 97 -15.64 -41.96 -18.96
CA ASN A 97 -16.52 -42.71 -18.05
C ASN A 97 -18.04 -42.53 -18.27
N PHE A 98 -18.49 -41.58 -19.10
CA PHE A 98 -19.92 -41.23 -19.18
C PHE A 98 -20.60 -41.59 -20.51
N THR A 99 -21.88 -41.96 -20.43
CA THR A 99 -22.78 -42.06 -21.59
C THR A 99 -23.23 -40.67 -22.06
N GLU A 100 -23.48 -40.54 -23.36
CA GLU A 100 -23.70 -39.27 -24.09
C GLU A 100 -24.72 -38.31 -23.43
N LYS A 101 -25.81 -38.87 -22.86
CA LYS A 101 -26.84 -38.07 -22.14
C LYS A 101 -26.32 -37.40 -20.87
N LYS A 102 -25.49 -38.09 -20.08
CA LYS A 102 -24.93 -37.52 -18.84
C LYS A 102 -23.85 -36.50 -19.17
N ALA A 103 -23.03 -36.79 -20.17
CA ALA A 103 -22.05 -35.87 -20.72
C ALA A 103 -22.69 -34.52 -21.14
N MET A 104 -23.79 -34.54 -21.89
CA MET A 104 -24.48 -33.30 -22.27
C MET A 104 -25.02 -32.50 -21.10
N THR A 105 -25.52 -33.15 -20.05
CA THR A 105 -26.03 -32.45 -18.86
C THR A 105 -24.92 -31.67 -18.14
N HIS A 106 -23.71 -32.25 -18.06
CA HIS A 106 -22.55 -31.58 -17.47
C HIS A 106 -22.00 -30.47 -18.37
N LEU A 107 -22.00 -30.67 -19.69
CA LEU A 107 -21.62 -29.66 -20.68
C LEU A 107 -22.49 -28.40 -20.59
N TYR A 108 -23.82 -28.53 -20.49
CA TYR A 108 -24.70 -27.37 -20.34
C TYR A 108 -24.47 -26.59 -19.04
N LYS A 109 -24.17 -27.28 -17.93
CA LYS A 109 -23.82 -26.61 -16.66
C LYS A 109 -22.49 -25.85 -16.78
N LEU A 110 -21.53 -26.43 -17.49
CA LEU A 110 -20.21 -25.86 -17.72
C LEU A 110 -20.30 -24.62 -18.62
N GLU A 111 -21.09 -24.70 -19.69
CA GLU A 111 -21.38 -23.57 -20.59
C GLU A 111 -21.99 -22.40 -19.81
N LYS A 112 -23.01 -22.67 -18.99
CA LYS A 112 -23.64 -21.63 -18.16
C LYS A 112 -22.65 -20.99 -17.19
N ALA A 113 -21.84 -21.78 -16.49
CA ALA A 113 -20.81 -21.27 -15.58
C ALA A 113 -19.76 -20.41 -16.31
N THR A 114 -19.40 -20.79 -17.54
CA THR A 114 -18.44 -20.05 -18.37
C THR A 114 -19.01 -18.70 -18.83
N ILE A 115 -20.30 -18.66 -19.16
CA ILE A 115 -21.00 -17.41 -19.51
C ILE A 115 -21.04 -16.46 -18.32
N ASP A 116 -21.38 -16.96 -17.13
CA ASP A 116 -21.44 -16.12 -15.93
C ASP A 116 -20.05 -15.61 -15.53
N LEU A 117 -19.03 -16.45 -15.67
CA LEU A 117 -17.64 -16.06 -15.49
C LEU A 117 -17.20 -14.97 -16.48
N ALA A 118 -17.59 -15.07 -17.76
CA ALA A 118 -17.29 -14.06 -18.77
C ALA A 118 -17.93 -12.70 -18.43
N LYS A 119 -19.17 -12.69 -17.92
CA LYS A 119 -19.82 -11.45 -17.45
C LYS A 119 -19.03 -10.79 -16.31
N VAL A 120 -18.66 -11.56 -15.28
CA VAL A 120 -17.90 -10.99 -14.16
C VAL A 120 -16.53 -10.48 -14.63
N THR A 121 -15.88 -11.18 -15.57
CA THR A 121 -14.63 -10.69 -16.19
C THR A 121 -14.83 -9.34 -16.88
N ALA A 122 -15.92 -9.18 -17.62
CA ALA A 122 -16.24 -7.95 -18.33
C ALA A 122 -16.52 -6.79 -17.36
N ASP A 123 -17.26 -7.05 -16.28
CA ASP A 123 -17.55 -6.06 -15.23
C ASP A 123 -16.26 -5.63 -14.52
N VAL A 124 -15.40 -6.58 -14.15
CA VAL A 124 -14.08 -6.30 -13.55
C VAL A 124 -13.22 -5.47 -14.49
N LYS A 125 -13.21 -5.79 -15.80
CA LYS A 125 -12.47 -5.02 -16.80
C LYS A 125 -13.00 -3.59 -16.91
N ALA A 126 -14.31 -3.40 -16.96
CA ALA A 126 -14.92 -2.07 -17.04
C ALA A 126 -14.60 -1.23 -15.80
N LEU A 127 -14.71 -1.81 -14.61
CA LEU A 127 -14.32 -1.17 -13.35
C LEU A 127 -12.82 -0.80 -13.32
N SER A 128 -11.97 -1.68 -13.86
CA SER A 128 -10.52 -1.43 -13.95
C SER A 128 -10.21 -0.24 -14.86
N MET A 129 -10.90 -0.12 -16.02
CA MET A 129 -10.73 1.00 -16.95
C MET A 129 -11.20 2.33 -16.32
N GLN A 130 -12.33 2.33 -15.63
CA GLN A 130 -12.82 3.52 -14.91
C GLN A 130 -11.85 3.97 -13.81
N PHE A 131 -11.27 3.00 -13.08
CA PHE A 131 -10.27 3.30 -12.06
C PHE A 131 -9.00 3.89 -12.67
N ASP A 132 -8.51 3.33 -13.78
CA ASP A 132 -7.32 3.83 -14.48
C ASP A 132 -7.51 5.25 -15.03
N GLU A 133 -8.68 5.56 -15.60
CA GLU A 133 -9.04 6.92 -16.04
C GLU A 133 -9.04 7.92 -14.86
N GLN A 134 -9.66 7.57 -13.74
CA GLN A 134 -9.72 8.43 -12.55
C GLN A 134 -8.34 8.65 -11.92
N TRP A 135 -7.47 7.63 -11.93
CA TRP A 135 -6.13 7.72 -11.35
C TRP A 135 -5.13 8.45 -12.26
N SER A 136 -5.23 8.24 -13.59
CA SER A 136 -4.44 8.97 -14.59
C SER A 136 -4.65 10.48 -14.49
N LEU A 137 -5.91 10.93 -14.30
CA LEU A 137 -6.26 12.34 -14.11
C LEU A 137 -5.69 12.97 -12.83
N LYS A 138 -5.45 12.17 -11.78
CA LYS A 138 -4.93 12.64 -10.48
C LYS A 138 -3.41 12.79 -10.45
N SER A 139 -2.73 12.27 -11.47
CA SER A 139 -1.27 12.28 -11.62
C SER A 139 -0.73 13.42 -12.50
N ARG A 140 -1.62 14.30 -12.99
CA ARG A 140 -1.33 15.47 -13.82
C ARG A 140 -1.56 16.76 -13.04
#